data_AF-A0A2V5ZFA9-F1
#
_entry.id   AF-A0A2V5ZFA9-F1
#
_cell.length_a   1.000
_cell.length_b   1.000
_cell.length_c   1.000
_cell.angle_alpha   90.00
_cell.angle_beta   90.00
_cell.angle_gamma   90.00
#
_symmetry.space_group_name_H-M   'P 1'
#
loop_
_entity.id
_entity.type
_entity.pdbx_description
1 polymer ?
#
loop_
_entity_poly.entity_id
_entity_poly.type
_entity_poly.pdbx_seq_one_letter_code
_entity_poly.pdbx_strand_id
1 'polypeptide(L)'
;MAEVQKTTLSGELSQRFIEFVVMHAQNAALFLGQIPNPKTGEPEVNLDFAKMFIDQLAMIQEKTRGNLTSEEAKVLSNALSNLQMAYVEVARETPQGAAQREAPETGVPPEPAEQTSAAKSEPSAPATSTESETESRKKFTKSYGP
;
A
#
# COMPACT_ATOMS: atom_id res chain seq x y z
N MET A 1 39.59 24.82 7.78
CA MET A 1 38.37 24.42 8.52
C MET A 1 37.18 24.12 7.60
N ALA A 2 36.99 24.83 6.47
CA ALA A 2 35.89 24.57 5.53
C ALA A 2 35.99 23.24 4.75
N GLU A 3 37.21 22.80 4.38
CA GLU A 3 37.39 21.55 3.63
C GLU A 3 37.05 20.29 4.43
N VAL A 4 37.39 20.27 5.73
CA VAL A 4 37.07 19.13 6.61
C VAL A 4 35.54 18.99 6.77
N GLN A 5 34.81 20.09 6.92
CA GLN A 5 33.34 20.05 6.98
C GLN A 5 32.73 19.51 5.69
N LYS A 6 33.22 19.93 4.51
CA LYS A 6 32.71 19.45 3.23
C LYS A 6 32.93 17.94 3.05
N THR A 7 34.09 17.42 3.46
CA THR A 7 34.38 15.98 3.39
C THR A 7 33.51 15.17 4.33
N THR A 8 33.30 15.62 5.57
CA THR A 8 32.41 14.94 6.52
C THR A 8 30.97 14.93 6.03
N LEU A 9 30.46 16.08 5.55
CA LEU A 9 29.11 16.18 4.98
C LEU A 9 28.93 15.27 3.76
N SER A 10 29.96 15.13 2.92
CA SER A 10 29.91 14.22 1.77
C SER A 10 29.78 12.75 2.20
N GLY A 11 30.49 12.33 3.25
CA GLY A 11 30.40 10.97 3.78
C GLY A 11 29.04 10.67 4.41
N GLU A 12 28.49 11.61 5.17
CA GLU A 12 27.13 11.49 5.73
C GLU A 12 26.07 11.40 4.64
N LEU A 13 26.17 12.23 3.59
CA LEU A 13 25.24 12.19 2.45
C LEU A 13 25.30 10.85 1.71
N SER A 14 26.50 10.27 1.54
CA SER A 14 26.63 8.94 0.94
C SER A 14 25.97 7.84 1.77
N GLN A 15 26.11 7.88 3.09
CA GLN A 15 25.41 6.93 3.98
C GLN A 15 23.89 7.08 3.86
N ARG A 16 23.38 8.32 3.86
CA ARG A 16 21.93 8.58 3.70
C ARG A 16 21.41 8.11 2.34
N PHE A 17 22.19 8.26 1.27
CA PHE A 17 21.83 7.74 -0.04
C PHE A 17 21.73 6.21 -0.03
N ILE A 18 22.72 5.53 0.55
CA ILE A 18 22.72 4.07 0.68
C ILE A 18 21.50 3.61 1.51
N GLU A 19 21.23 4.23 2.65
CA GLU A 19 20.06 3.96 3.47
C GLU A 19 18.75 4.15 2.70
N PHE A 20 18.64 5.23 1.93
CA PHE A 20 17.48 5.51 1.09
C PHE A 20 17.25 4.39 0.05
N VAL A 21 18.31 3.95 -0.64
CA VAL A 21 18.24 2.87 -1.63
C VAL A 21 17.81 1.56 -0.98
N VAL A 22 18.42 1.21 0.15
CA VAL A 22 18.09 -0.01 0.89
C VAL A 22 16.64 0.00 1.37
N MET A 23 16.17 1.12 1.93
CA MET A 23 14.79 1.26 2.38
C MET A 23 13.79 1.10 1.22
N HIS A 24 14.06 1.73 0.06
CA HIS A 24 13.20 1.56 -1.12
C HIS A 24 13.22 0.13 -1.64
N ALA A 25 14.38 -0.53 -1.62
CA ALA A 25 14.50 -1.92 -2.01
C ALA A 25 13.71 -2.86 -1.08
N GLN A 26 13.74 -2.61 0.23
CA GLN A 26 12.94 -3.35 1.20
C GLN A 26 11.44 -3.16 0.97
N ASN A 27 10.99 -1.94 0.66
CA ASN A 27 9.58 -1.70 0.31
C ASN A 27 9.18 -2.47 -0.96
N ALA A 28 10.02 -2.48 -1.99
CA ALA A 28 9.76 -3.30 -3.19
C ALA A 28 9.67 -4.79 -2.84
N ALA A 29 10.61 -5.31 -2.04
CA ALA A 29 10.63 -6.71 -1.60
C ALA A 29 9.42 -7.10 -0.75
N LEU A 30 8.92 -6.18 0.09
CA LEU A 30 7.67 -6.33 0.84
C LEU A 30 6.48 -6.57 -0.09
N PHE A 31 6.32 -5.73 -1.12
CA PHE A 31 5.25 -5.87 -2.11
C PHE A 31 5.47 -7.03 -3.09
N LEU A 32 6.65 -7.66 -3.09
CA LEU A 32 6.89 -8.92 -3.79
C LEU A 32 6.58 -10.15 -2.92
N GLY A 33 6.08 -9.96 -1.69
CA GLY A 33 5.81 -11.05 -0.75
C GLY A 33 7.07 -11.72 -0.19
N GLN A 34 8.26 -11.16 -0.42
CA GLN A 34 9.52 -11.70 0.12
C GLN A 34 9.72 -11.36 1.61
N ILE A 35 9.02 -10.33 2.08
CA ILE A 35 9.00 -9.92 3.48
C ILE A 35 7.54 -10.00 3.94
N PRO A 36 7.24 -10.64 5.08
CA PRO A 36 5.87 -10.66 5.61
C PRO A 36 5.44 -9.24 6.01
N ASN A 37 4.19 -8.90 5.75
CA ASN A 37 3.64 -7.60 6.11
C ASN A 37 3.65 -7.45 7.65
N PRO A 38 4.28 -6.41 8.22
CA PRO A 38 4.41 -6.28 9.67
C PRO A 38 3.07 -6.08 10.40
N LYS A 39 2.01 -5.69 9.67
CA LYS A 39 0.67 -5.50 10.23
C LYS A 39 -0.15 -6.79 10.24
N THR A 40 -0.10 -7.56 9.16
CA THR A 40 -0.92 -8.77 8.99
C THR A 40 -0.17 -10.06 9.33
N GLY A 41 1.16 -10.03 9.29
CA GLY A 41 2.03 -11.19 9.45
C GLY A 41 2.11 -12.09 8.20
N GLU A 42 1.37 -11.76 7.14
CA GLU A 42 1.25 -12.58 5.94
C GLU A 42 2.05 -11.99 4.77
N PRO A 43 2.63 -12.83 3.89
CA PRO A 43 3.26 -12.37 2.67
C PRO A 43 2.18 -11.90 1.68
N GLU A 44 2.19 -10.60 1.37
CA GLU A 44 1.25 -9.99 0.43
C GLU A 44 1.99 -9.60 -0.85
N VAL A 45 1.47 -10.05 -1.99
CA VAL A 45 2.05 -9.76 -3.31
C VAL A 45 1.22 -8.69 -4.00
N ASN A 46 1.84 -7.53 -4.22
CA ASN A 46 1.31 -6.45 -5.03
C ASN A 46 2.35 -6.00 -6.07
N LEU A 47 2.24 -6.57 -7.28
CA LEU A 47 3.17 -6.30 -8.37
C LEU A 47 3.16 -4.83 -8.81
N ASP A 48 2.03 -4.13 -8.74
CA ASP A 48 1.94 -2.73 -9.17
C ASP A 48 2.77 -1.82 -8.25
N PHE A 49 2.63 -1.99 -6.92
CA PHE A 49 3.46 -1.26 -5.97
C PHE A 49 4.94 -1.68 -6.04
N ALA A 50 5.23 -2.97 -6.16
CA ALA A 50 6.61 -3.43 -6.34
C ALA A 50 7.27 -2.78 -7.57
N LYS A 51 6.55 -2.74 -8.71
CA LYS A 51 7.03 -2.10 -9.94
C LYS A 51 7.28 -0.61 -9.74
N MET A 52 6.38 0.10 -9.06
CA MET A 52 6.55 1.53 -8.77
C MET A 52 7.88 1.83 -8.05
N PHE A 53 8.23 1.04 -7.02
CA PHE A 53 9.51 1.23 -6.31
C PHE A 53 10.72 0.88 -7.18
N ILE A 54 10.63 -0.16 -8.00
CA ILE A 54 11.70 -0.53 -8.95
C ILE A 54 11.92 0.59 -9.97
N ASP A 55 10.84 1.13 -10.54
CA ASP A 55 10.89 2.25 -11.48
C ASP A 55 11.47 3.51 -10.83
N GLN A 56 11.12 3.79 -9.57
CA GLN A 56 11.68 4.92 -8.80
C GLN A 56 13.20 4.78 -8.63
N LEU A 57 13.68 3.59 -8.26
CA LEU A 57 15.12 3.31 -8.14
C LEU A 57 15.83 3.41 -9.49
N ALA A 58 15.21 2.92 -10.57
CA ALA A 58 15.76 3.02 -11.93
C ALA A 58 15.85 4.48 -12.40
N MET A 59 14.81 5.28 -12.13
CA MET A 59 14.81 6.71 -12.38
C MET A 59 15.94 7.41 -11.62
N ILE A 60 16.14 7.07 -10.34
CA ILE A 60 17.24 7.63 -9.55
C ILE A 60 18.60 7.25 -10.14
N GLN A 61 18.80 6.00 -10.56
CA GLN A 61 20.03 5.57 -11.22
C GLN A 61 20.34 6.42 -12.46
N GLU A 62 19.34 6.64 -13.31
CA GLU A 62 19.50 7.47 -14.51
C GLU A 62 19.75 8.94 -14.19
N LYS A 63 18.99 9.52 -13.25
CA LYS A 63 19.10 10.95 -12.89
C LYS A 63 20.37 11.28 -12.09
N THR A 64 20.97 10.30 -11.42
CA THR A 64 22.18 10.48 -10.61
C THR A 64 23.45 9.97 -11.29
N ARG A 65 23.35 9.50 -12.54
CA ARG A 65 24.48 8.96 -13.30
C ARG A 65 25.63 9.98 -13.39
N GLY A 66 26.83 9.52 -13.04
CA GLY A 66 28.04 10.35 -13.01
C GLY A 66 28.22 11.17 -11.72
N ASN A 67 27.24 11.17 -10.82
CA ASN A 67 27.31 11.81 -9.51
C ASN A 67 27.46 10.81 -8.35
N LEU A 68 27.35 9.51 -8.63
CA LEU A 68 27.49 8.44 -7.64
C LEU A 68 28.97 8.05 -7.46
N THR A 69 29.35 7.83 -6.21
CA THR A 69 30.57 7.10 -5.85
C THR A 69 30.47 5.63 -6.29
N SER A 70 31.62 4.94 -6.35
CA SER A 70 31.64 3.52 -6.75
C SER A 70 30.83 2.62 -5.80
N GLU A 71 30.78 2.96 -4.52
CA GLU A 71 30.01 2.23 -3.53
C GLU A 71 28.50 2.42 -3.73
N GLU A 72 28.04 3.68 -3.83
CA GLU A 72 26.63 4.02 -4.06
C GLU A 72 26.10 3.39 -5.36
N ALA A 73 26.88 3.49 -6.44
CA ALA A 73 26.54 2.89 -7.72
C ALA A 73 26.42 1.37 -7.63
N LYS A 74 27.31 0.72 -6.88
CA LYS A 74 27.28 -0.74 -6.65
C LYS A 74 26.05 -1.15 -5.83
N VAL A 75 25.73 -0.43 -4.76
CA VAL A 75 24.54 -0.70 -3.94
C VAL A 75 23.27 -0.57 -4.78
N LEU A 76 23.12 0.53 -5.53
CA LEU A 76 21.94 0.79 -6.34
C LEU A 76 21.78 -0.24 -7.48
N SER A 77 22.85 -0.54 -8.21
CA SER A 77 22.81 -1.52 -9.30
C SER A 77 22.50 -2.93 -8.83
N ASN A 78 23.06 -3.36 -7.69
CA ASN A 78 22.75 -4.66 -7.08
C ASN A 78 21.30 -4.72 -6.62
N ALA A 79 20.81 -3.67 -5.94
CA ALA A 79 19.42 -3.59 -5.49
C ALA A 79 18.45 -3.71 -6.68
N LEU A 80 18.67 -2.93 -7.74
CA LEU A 80 17.83 -2.98 -8.96
C LEU A 80 17.87 -4.36 -9.62
N SER A 81 19.05 -4.94 -9.80
CA SER A 81 19.19 -6.26 -10.45
C SER A 81 18.45 -7.35 -9.69
N ASN A 82 18.60 -7.38 -8.36
CA ASN A 82 17.94 -8.37 -7.51
C ASN A 82 16.42 -8.21 -7.55
N LEU A 83 15.92 -6.97 -7.43
CA LEU A 83 14.48 -6.69 -7.43
C LEU A 83 13.83 -6.98 -8.79
N GLN A 84 14.51 -6.67 -9.89
CA GLN A 84 14.00 -6.96 -11.24
C GLN A 84 13.87 -8.46 -11.47
N MET A 85 14.86 -9.26 -11.05
CA MET A 85 14.76 -10.72 -11.13
C MET A 85 13.61 -11.25 -10.28
N ALA A 86 13.53 -10.83 -9.01
CA ALA A 86 12.45 -11.23 -8.10
C ALA A 86 11.06 -10.83 -8.63
N TYR A 87 10.94 -9.63 -9.22
CA TYR A 87 9.70 -9.18 -9.84
C TYR A 87 9.26 -10.09 -10.99
N VAL A 88 10.19 -10.46 -11.87
CA VAL A 88 9.89 -11.34 -13.01
C VAL A 88 9.50 -12.74 -12.53
N GLU A 89 10.15 -13.27 -11.50
CA GLU A 89 9.80 -14.56 -10.90
C GLU A 89 8.37 -14.54 -10.35
N VAL A 90 8.06 -13.57 -9.47
CA VAL A 90 6.73 -13.45 -8.85
C VAL A 90 5.64 -13.13 -9.88
N ALA A 91 5.95 -12.31 -10.90
CA ALA A 91 5.02 -12.00 -11.97
C ALA A 91 4.67 -13.20 -12.87
N ARG A 92 5.56 -14.20 -12.95
CA ARG A 92 5.29 -15.45 -13.68
C ARG A 92 4.43 -16.41 -12.86
N GLU A 93 4.57 -16.37 -11.54
CA GLU A 93 3.83 -17.23 -10.60
C GLU A 93 2.43 -16.70 -10.29
N THR A 94 2.24 -15.38 -10.37
CA THR A 94 0.97 -14.71 -10.06
C THR A 94 0.25 -14.33 -11.35
N PRO A 95 -0.65 -15.16 -11.91
CA PRO A 95 -1.46 -14.76 -13.06
C PRO A 95 -2.31 -13.55 -12.66
N GLN A 96 -2.17 -12.46 -13.41
CA GLN A 96 -2.93 -11.21 -13.27
C GLN A 96 -4.42 -11.52 -13.06
N GLY A 97 -4.92 -11.36 -11.83
CA GLY A 97 -6.30 -11.69 -11.49
C GLY A 97 -6.63 -11.72 -9.99
N ALA A 98 -5.64 -11.81 -9.09
CA ALA A 98 -5.87 -11.80 -7.65
C ALA A 98 -5.70 -10.42 -6.98
N ALA A 99 -5.04 -9.44 -7.65
CA ALA A 99 -4.63 -8.17 -7.04
C ALA A 99 -5.72 -7.08 -6.93
N GLN A 100 -6.98 -7.40 -7.23
CA GLN A 100 -8.11 -6.48 -7.07
C GLN A 100 -9.26 -7.18 -6.35
N ARG A 101 -9.00 -7.70 -5.14
CA ARG A 101 -10.06 -8.16 -4.24
C ARG A 101 -9.84 -7.79 -2.78
N GLU A 102 -9.26 -6.63 -2.48
CA GLU A 102 -9.42 -6.03 -1.15
C GLU A 102 -9.57 -4.50 -1.24
N ALA A 103 -10.82 -4.06 -1.42
CA ALA A 103 -11.37 -2.88 -0.78
C ALA A 103 -12.90 -3.00 -0.76
N PRO A 104 -13.54 -3.41 0.36
CA PRO A 104 -14.87 -2.97 0.65
C PRO A 104 -14.77 -1.51 1.14
N GLU A 105 -14.83 -0.54 0.22
CA GLU A 105 -15.26 0.82 0.61
C GLU A 105 -16.77 0.79 0.84
N THR A 106 -17.20 0.24 1.97
CA THR A 106 -18.50 0.60 2.54
C THR A 106 -18.30 1.85 3.39
N GLY A 107 -18.73 3.01 2.91
CA GLY A 107 -18.77 4.16 3.81
C GLY A 107 -19.03 5.57 3.29
N VAL A 108 -19.42 5.82 2.03
CA VAL A 108 -20.02 7.13 1.67
C VAL A 108 -21.17 6.95 0.65
N PRO A 109 -22.43 7.28 0.99
CA PRO A 109 -23.47 7.44 -0.03
C PRO A 109 -23.14 8.67 -0.88
N PRO A 110 -23.39 8.66 -2.21
CA PRO A 110 -23.26 9.86 -3.02
C PRO A 110 -24.41 10.80 -2.66
N GLU A 111 -24.07 11.95 -2.12
CA GLU A 111 -24.92 13.12 -2.07
C GLU A 111 -24.97 13.74 -3.49
N PRO A 112 -26.15 13.88 -4.12
CA PRO A 112 -26.28 14.72 -5.30
C PRO A 112 -26.84 16.08 -4.85
N ALA A 113 -25.99 17.10 -4.84
CA ALA A 113 -26.40 18.48 -4.67
C ALA A 113 -26.97 19.06 -5.99
N GLU A 114 -28.11 19.72 -5.82
CA GLU A 114 -28.64 20.90 -6.54
C GLU A 114 -29.68 20.78 -7.69
N GLN A 115 -30.93 21.09 -7.27
CA GLN A 115 -31.87 22.13 -7.77
C GLN A 115 -32.36 22.03 -9.24
N THR A 116 -33.65 22.06 -9.57
CA THR A 116 -34.67 23.08 -9.22
C THR A 116 -36.05 22.63 -9.74
N SER A 117 -37.15 22.88 -9.01
CA SER A 117 -38.37 23.57 -9.51
C SER A 117 -39.68 23.17 -8.81
N ALA A 118 -40.24 24.17 -8.12
CA ALA A 118 -41.66 24.51 -7.98
C ALA A 118 -42.68 23.54 -7.32
N ALA A 119 -42.89 23.79 -6.03
CA ALA A 119 -44.18 24.15 -5.40
C ALA A 119 -45.49 23.50 -5.90
N LYS A 120 -46.17 22.73 -5.02
CA LYS A 120 -47.51 23.07 -4.48
C LYS A 120 -48.00 22.11 -3.38
N SER A 121 -48.46 22.72 -2.28
CA SER A 121 -49.61 22.35 -1.40
C SER A 121 -49.64 21.04 -0.59
N GLU A 122 -49.40 21.22 0.72
CA GLU A 122 -50.31 20.97 1.86
C GLU A 122 -50.73 19.54 2.30
N PRO A 123 -51.02 19.36 3.62
CA PRO A 123 -50.76 18.15 4.37
C PRO A 123 -52.03 17.32 4.66
N SER A 124 -51.86 16.03 4.96
CA SER A 124 -52.87 15.23 5.67
C SER A 124 -52.20 14.11 6.46
N ALA A 125 -52.24 14.24 7.79
CA ALA A 125 -52.07 13.14 8.74
C ALA A 125 -53.40 12.35 8.85
N PRO A 126 -53.52 11.35 9.75
CA PRO A 126 -52.72 10.14 9.94
C PRO A 126 -53.60 8.88 9.78
N ALA A 127 -53.03 7.71 9.49
CA ALA A 127 -53.73 6.44 9.64
C ALA A 127 -52.77 5.36 10.16
N THR A 128 -53.34 4.59 11.09
CA THR A 128 -52.80 3.63 12.04
C THR A 128 -52.40 2.27 11.48
N SER A 129 -51.67 1.50 12.30
CA SER A 129 -51.49 0.03 12.31
C SER A 129 -50.36 -0.46 11.39
N THR A 130 -49.36 -1.25 11.81
CA THR A 130 -49.36 -2.38 12.76
C THR A 130 -47.93 -2.67 13.27
N GLU A 131 -47.82 -3.03 14.55
CA GLU A 131 -46.66 -3.67 15.18
C GLU A 131 -46.32 -5.03 14.53
N SER A 132 -45.03 -5.38 14.49
CA SER A 132 -44.58 -6.76 14.72
C SER A 132 -43.11 -6.79 15.15
N GLU A 133 -42.92 -6.96 16.45
CA GLU A 133 -41.72 -7.57 17.02
C GLU A 133 -41.65 -9.04 16.60
N THR A 134 -40.49 -9.51 16.15
CA THR A 134 -40.07 -10.89 16.42
C THR A 134 -38.56 -10.92 16.66
N GLU A 135 -38.21 -10.76 17.93
CA GLU A 135 -36.95 -11.19 18.53
C GLU A 135 -36.97 -12.73 18.64
N SER A 136 -36.01 -13.46 18.05
CA SER A 136 -35.54 -14.79 18.51
C SER A 136 -34.61 -15.52 17.52
N ARG A 137 -33.30 -15.55 17.81
CA ARG A 137 -32.51 -16.78 17.62
C ARG A 137 -31.46 -17.00 18.71
N LYS A 138 -31.97 -17.45 19.85
CA LYS A 138 -31.49 -18.57 20.68
C LYS A 138 -29.97 -18.77 20.81
N LYS A 139 -29.49 -18.24 21.93
CA LYS A 139 -28.46 -18.70 22.88
C LYS A 139 -28.16 -20.21 22.79
N PHE A 140 -26.89 -20.59 22.66
CA PHE A 140 -26.37 -21.91 23.03
C PHE A 140 -25.23 -21.71 24.04
N THR A 141 -25.54 -21.96 25.31
CA THR A 141 -24.64 -21.92 26.47
C THR A 141 -24.66 -23.28 27.15
N LYS A 142 -23.50 -23.66 27.74
CA LYS A 142 -23.22 -24.80 28.66
C LYS A 142 -23.11 -26.18 27.96
N SER A 143 -22.29 -27.14 28.40
CA SER A 143 -21.53 -27.34 29.66
C SER A 143 -20.57 -28.55 29.57
N TYR A 144 -19.44 -28.44 30.28
CA TYR A 144 -18.66 -29.42 31.08
C TYR A 144 -18.75 -30.96 30.88
N GLY A 145 -17.56 -31.59 30.99
CA GLY A 145 -17.30 -32.90 31.65
C GLY A 145 -16.31 -33.79 30.88
N PRO A 146 -15.62 -34.77 31.52
CA PRO A 146 -15.55 -35.16 32.94
C PRO A 146 -14.29 -34.67 33.68
#